data_AF-A0A533UVV8-F1
#
_entry.id   AF-A0A533UVV8-F1
#
_cell.length_a   1.000
_cell.length_b   1.000
_cell.length_c   1.000
_cell.angle_alpha   90.00
_cell.angle_beta   90.00
_cell.angle_gamma   90.00
#
_symmetry.space_group_name_H-M   'P 1'
#
loop_
_entity.id
_entity.type
_entity.pdbx_description
1 polymer ?
#
loop_
_entity_poly.entity_id
_entity_poly.type
_entity_poly.pdbx_seq_one_letter_code
_entity_poly.pdbx_strand_id
1 'polypeptide(L)' 'MESKQWLPYYSQVFDYVEIDPTFYSIPSELTVRNWNRTTPNNFRFTTKFPKIITHEK' A
#
# COMPACT_ATOMS: atom_id res chain seq x y z
N MET A 1 -19.40 -2.17 3.96
CA MET A 1 -18.25 -1.36 4.40
C MET A 1 -17.81 -0.48 3.24
N GLU A 2 -17.58 0.82 3.48
CA GLU A 2 -16.94 1.67 2.47
C GLU A 2 -15.51 1.20 2.16
N SER A 3 -15.06 1.38 0.92
CA SER A 3 -13.73 0.94 0.46
C SER A 3 -12.58 1.50 1.30
N LYS A 4 -12.72 2.73 1.83
CA LYS A 4 -11.72 3.38 2.68
C LYS A 4 -11.49 2.67 4.03
N GLN A 5 -12.43 1.85 4.48
CA GLN A 5 -12.35 1.15 5.77
C GLN A 5 -11.65 -0.21 5.69
N TRP A 6 -11.34 -0.68 4.48
CA TRP A 6 -10.79 -2.02 4.29
C TRP A 6 -9.36 -2.16 4.82
N LEU A 7 -8.48 -1.22 4.51
CA LEU A 7 -7.10 -1.25 5.00
C LEU A 7 -7.00 -1.15 6.54
N PRO A 8 -7.71 -0.21 7.22
CA PRO A 8 -7.77 -0.20 8.68
C PRO A 8 -8.24 -1.54 9.25
N TYR A 9 -9.32 -2.10 8.73
CA TYR A 9 -9.87 -3.37 9.20
C TYR A 9 -8.90 -4.54 8.97
N TYR A 10 -8.32 -4.63 7.78
CA TYR A 10 -7.34 -5.65 7.43
C TYR A 10 -6.12 -5.63 8.35
N SER A 11 -5.63 -4.43 8.66
CA SER A 11 -4.45 -4.22 9.51
C SER A 11 -4.66 -4.58 10.99
N GLN A 12 -5.89 -4.87 11.41
CA GLN A 12 -6.18 -5.41 12.75
C GLN A 12 -5.97 -6.93 12.82
N VAL A 13 -5.94 -7.61 11.68
CA VAL A 13 -5.86 -9.08 11.60
C VAL A 13 -4.50 -9.54 11.11
N PHE A 14 -3.88 -8.78 10.19
CA PHE A 14 -2.60 -9.10 9.60
C PHE A 14 -1.57 -7.99 9.86
N ASP A 15 -0.30 -8.35 9.90
CA ASP A 15 0.80 -7.41 10.18
C ASP A 15 1.40 -6.76 8.92
N TYR A 16 1.06 -7.24 7.73
CA TYR A 16 1.62 -6.71 6.48
C TYR A 16 0.72 -6.92 5.26
N VAL A 17 0.95 -6.12 4.22
CA VAL A 17 0.28 -6.26 2.91
C VAL A 17 1.23 -5.91 1.76
N GLU A 18 1.08 -6.63 0.65
CA GLU A 18 1.73 -6.30 -0.62
C GLU A 18 0.85 -5.39 -1.48
N ILE A 19 1.44 -4.33 -2.00
CA ILE A 19 0.77 -3.34 -2.87
C ILE A 19 1.22 -3.56 -4.32
N ASP A 20 0.43 -4.32 -5.06
CA ASP A 20 0.65 -4.60 -6.48
C ASP A 20 0.46 -3.42 -7.45
N PRO A 21 -0.53 -2.52 -7.26
CA PRO A 21 -0.78 -1.45 -8.24
C PRO A 21 0.41 -0.53 -8.49
N THR A 22 1.37 -0.48 -7.56
CA THR A 22 2.64 0.24 -7.70
C THR A 22 3.46 -0.18 -8.92
N PHE A 23 3.24 -1.39 -9.43
CA PHE A 23 3.83 -1.86 -10.69
C PHE A 23 3.38 -1.02 -11.90
N TYR A 24 2.12 -0.57 -11.92
CA TYR A 24 1.53 0.17 -13.05
C TYR A 24 1.51 1.68 -12.83
N SER A 25 1.40 2.13 -11.58
CA SER A 25 1.31 3.56 -11.25
C SER A 25 1.89 3.87 -9.88
N ILE A 26 2.71 4.91 -9.80
CA ILE A 26 3.29 5.37 -8.54
C ILE A 26 2.20 6.11 -7.74
N PRO A 27 1.91 5.70 -6.50
CA PRO A 27 0.89 6.35 -5.68
C PRO A 27 1.33 7.77 -5.29
N SER A 28 0.35 8.65 -5.07
CA SER A 28 0.65 9.99 -4.54
C SER A 28 1.21 9.90 -3.12
N GLU A 29 2.03 10.88 -2.73
CA GLU A 29 2.54 10.99 -1.36
C GLU A 29 1.41 11.04 -0.33
N LEU A 30 0.33 11.77 -0.63
CA LEU A 30 -0.85 11.84 0.23
C LEU A 30 -1.48 10.46 0.46
N THR A 31 -1.55 9.63 -0.59
CA THR A 31 -2.05 8.25 -0.50
C THR A 31 -1.19 7.42 0.46
N VAL A 32 0.14 7.47 0.32
CA VAL A 32 1.08 6.73 1.17
C VAL A 32 1.00 7.21 2.62
N ARG A 33 0.93 8.53 2.85
CA ARG A 33 0.75 9.11 4.18
C ARG A 33 -0.55 8.68 4.84
N ASN A 34 -1.63 8.58 4.05
CA ASN A 34 -2.91 8.10 4.56
C ASN A 34 -2.82 6.63 4.99
N TRP A 35 -2.19 5.74 4.20
CA TRP A 35 -1.99 4.34 4.60
C TRP A 35 -1.27 4.21 5.94
N ASN A 36 -0.16 4.95 6.09
CA ASN A 36 0.61 4.98 7.34
C ASN A 36 -0.21 5.50 8.53
N ARG A 37 -1.06 6.53 8.32
CA ARG A 37 -1.93 7.06 9.39
C ARG A 37 -3.04 6.11 9.80
N THR A 38 -3.50 5.26 8.88
CA THR A 38 -4.67 4.40 9.09
C THR A 38 -4.33 2.95 9.49
N THR A 39 -3.06 2.64 9.65
CA THR A 39 -2.58 1.30 10.05
C THR A 39 -1.76 1.39 11.34
N PRO A 40 -1.65 0.30 12.12
CA PRO A 40 -0.82 0.25 13.33
C PRO A 40 0.66 0.56 13.03
N ASN A 41 1.38 1.10 14.02
CA ASN A 41 2.80 1.48 13.88
C ASN A 41 3.72 0.31 13.47
N ASN A 42 3.35 -0.93 13.79
CA ASN A 42 4.11 -2.14 13.45
C ASN A 42 3.69 -2.76 12.11
N PHE A 43 2.65 -2.23 11.45
CA PHE A 43 2.16 -2.75 10.18
C PHE A 43 3.12 -2.42 9.05
N ARG A 44 3.39 -3.40 8.18
CA ARG A 44 4.40 -3.28 7.12
C ARG A 44 3.78 -3.31 5.74
N PHE A 45 4.38 -2.57 4.83
CA PHE A 45 3.99 -2.57 3.42
C PHE A 45 5.15 -3.10 2.60
N THR A 46 4.85 -4.02 1.69
CA THR A 46 5.75 -4.35 0.57
C THR A 46 5.14 -3.75 -0.70
N THR A 47 5.98 -3.21 -1.58
CA THR A 47 5.51 -2.63 -2.85
C THR A 47 6.25 -3.29 -3.99
N LYS A 48 5.52 -3.62 -5.04
CA LYS A 48 6.14 -4.10 -6.27
C LYS A 48 6.91 -2.95 -6.93
N PHE A 49 8.10 -3.26 -7.44
CA PHE A 49 8.88 -2.24 -8.15
C PHE A 49 8.11 -1.76 -9.40
N PRO A 50 8.08 -0.45 -9.69
CA PRO A 50 7.45 0.06 -10.89
C PRO A 50 7.94 -0.65 -12.17
N LYS A 51 7.01 -0.90 -13.10
CA LYS A 51 7.29 -1.54 -14.39
C LYS A 51 8.36 -0.78 -15.17
N ILE A 52 8.35 0.56 -15.14
CA ILE A 52 9.34 1.40 -15.81
C ILE A 52 10.78 1.16 -15.33
N ILE A 53 10.96 0.72 -14.08
CA ILE A 53 12.29 0.42 -13.52
C ILE A 53 12.73 -1.00 -13.89
N THR A 54 11.78 -1.93 -14.00
CA THR A 54 12.07 -3.38 -14.05
C THR A 54 11.91 -4.01 -15.43
N HIS A 55 11.07 -3.44 -16.30
CA HIS A 55 10.64 -4.06 -17.56
C HIS A 55 10.74 -3.13 -18.78
N GLU A 56 10.93 -1.82 -18.58
CA GLU A 56 11.15 -0.86 -19.66
C GLU A 56 12.65 -0.54 -19.75
N LYS A 57 13.16 -0.34 -20.97
CA LYS A 57 14.58 -0.08 -21.29
C LYS A 57 14.80 1.36 -21.66
#